data_AF-A0A7X7ND48-F1
#
_entry.id   AF-A0A7X7ND48-F1
#
_cell.length_a   1.000
_cell.length_b   1.000
_cell.length_c   1.000
_cell.angle_alpha   90.00
_cell.angle_beta   90.00
_cell.angle_gamma   90.00
#
_symmetry.space_group_name_H-M   'P 1'
#
loop_
_entity.id
_entity.type
_entity.pdbx_description
1 polymer ?
#
loop_
_entity_poly.entity_id
_entity_poly.type
_entity_poly.pdbx_seq_one_letter_code
_entity_poly.pdbx_strand_id
1 'polypeptide(L)'
;MAVSQTVISQELPVPEKEKDIEILPPSRQLTPIEVLQEELATTDLPSLIGVLYSKNRYKDVLTVYNELSPEASKVPKTAVLALRSQINTGNASAINRFLTSHPINDAEFYLAQARMALDEGKSGQFEKLVSLAEGAPKTLLTYDNLICETNYLRALNATRKFNVEPGETTYMEALDKWRNLRAALASNTNHKYLQIEKEERKRMGQIYASLKD
;
A
#
# COMPACT_ATOMS: atom_id res chain seq x y z
N MET A 1 65.24 37.77 82.70
CA MET A 1 64.04 38.10 81.90
C MET A 1 64.15 37.34 80.58
N ALA A 2 63.43 36.22 80.45
CA ALA A 2 63.45 35.37 79.26
C ALA A 2 62.11 35.52 78.54
N VAL A 3 62.16 35.89 77.25
CA VAL A 3 61.00 36.17 76.41
C VAL A 3 60.58 34.85 75.74
N SER A 4 59.34 34.42 76.01
CA SER A 4 58.72 33.24 75.40
C SER A 4 58.06 33.65 74.09
N GLN A 5 58.58 33.17 72.95
CA GLN A 5 57.96 33.37 71.64
C GLN A 5 57.07 32.16 71.32
N THR A 6 55.77 32.43 71.19
CA THR A 6 54.75 31.46 70.77
C THR A 6 54.74 31.42 69.24
N VAL A 7 55.03 30.27 68.65
CA VAL A 7 54.95 30.04 67.20
C VAL A 7 53.51 29.63 66.86
N ILE A 8 52.82 30.47 66.09
CA ILE A 8 51.49 30.17 65.53
C ILE A 8 51.71 29.55 64.15
N SER A 9 51.42 28.25 64.02
CA SER A 9 51.40 27.56 62.72
C SER A 9 50.11 27.91 61.99
N GLN A 10 50.21 28.56 60.84
CA GLN A 10 49.09 28.74 59.90
C GLN A 10 48.97 27.49 59.02
N GLU A 11 47.86 26.77 59.11
CA GLU A 11 47.48 25.73 58.14
C GLU A 11 47.05 26.39 56.82
N LEU A 12 47.67 25.96 55.72
CA LEU A 12 47.28 26.36 54.37
C LEU A 12 46.04 25.57 53.92
N PRO A 13 45.08 26.21 53.22
CA PRO A 13 43.89 25.54 52.73
C PRO A 13 44.25 24.57 51.59
N VAL A 14 43.73 23.35 51.68
CA VAL A 14 43.88 22.30 50.65
C VAL A 14 43.05 22.71 49.42
N PRO A 15 43.61 22.65 48.19
CA PRO A 15 42.87 22.97 46.98
C PRO A 15 41.75 21.95 46.75
N GLU A 16 40.53 22.45 46.56
CA GLU A 16 39.36 21.63 46.20
C GLU A 16 39.63 20.92 44.87
N LYS A 17 39.53 19.59 44.88
CA LYS A 17 39.61 18.77 43.67
C LYS A 17 38.53 19.22 42.68
N GLU A 18 38.97 19.69 41.52
CA GLU A 18 38.13 19.91 40.36
C GLU A 18 37.29 18.64 40.10
N LYS A 19 35.97 18.77 40.18
CA LYS A 19 35.04 17.71 39.81
C LYS A 19 35.14 17.54 38.30
N ASP A 20 35.71 16.42 37.88
CA ASP A 20 35.59 15.93 36.51
C ASP A 20 34.11 15.92 36.11
N ILE A 21 33.74 16.82 35.20
CA ILE A 21 32.41 16.85 34.61
C ILE A 21 32.31 15.59 33.76
N GLU A 22 31.57 14.59 34.24
CA GLU A 22 31.27 13.38 33.50
C GLU A 22 30.41 13.77 32.28
N ILE A 23 31.06 13.92 31.12
CA ILE A 23 30.40 14.19 29.85
C ILE A 23 29.64 12.91 29.48
N LEU A 24 28.35 12.86 29.82
CA LEU A 24 27.45 11.82 29.36
C LEU A 24 27.52 11.75 27.82
N PRO A 25 27.74 10.56 27.23
CA PRO A 25 27.80 10.43 25.78
C PRO A 25 26.49 10.94 25.17
N PRO A 26 26.54 11.61 24.00
CA PRO A 26 25.34 12.14 23.36
C PRO A 26 24.33 10.99 23.18
N SER A 27 23.11 11.20 23.65
CA SER A 27 22.02 10.24 23.49
C SER A 27 21.87 9.88 22.01
N ARG A 28 22.10 8.60 21.66
CA ARG A 28 21.95 8.12 20.28
C ARG A 28 20.54 8.43 19.78
N GLN A 29 20.43 9.20 18.71
CA GLN A 29 19.14 9.41 18.04
C GLN A 29 18.79 8.15 17.25
N LEU A 30 17.68 7.52 17.62
CA LEU A 30 17.16 6.37 16.90
C LEU A 30 16.62 6.80 15.54
N THR A 31 16.92 6.01 14.52
CA THR A 31 16.28 6.11 13.20
C THR A 31 14.80 5.77 13.30
N PRO A 32 13.95 6.21 12.35
CA PRO A 32 12.54 5.86 12.34
C PRO A 32 12.28 4.35 12.41
N ILE A 33 13.12 3.52 11.80
CA ILE A 33 13.00 2.06 11.85
C ILE A 33 13.30 1.53 13.24
N GLU A 34 14.38 1.99 13.88
CA GLU A 34 14.74 1.56 15.23
C GLU A 34 13.62 1.89 16.23
N VAL A 35 13.01 3.07 16.10
CA VAL A 35 11.83 3.44 16.92
C VAL A 35 10.68 2.44 16.72
N LEU A 36 10.41 2.03 15.48
CA LEU A 36 9.34 1.06 15.18
C LEU A 36 9.68 -0.35 15.69
N GLN A 37 10.94 -0.77 15.59
CA GLN A 37 11.41 -2.07 16.07
C GLN A 37 11.32 -2.16 17.60
N GLU A 38 11.66 -1.08 18.31
CA GLU A 38 11.47 -0.97 19.76
C GLU A 38 9.98 -0.97 20.14
N GLU A 39 9.15 -0.15 19.46
CA GLU A 39 7.71 -0.06 19.73
C GLU A 39 6.99 -1.42 19.60
N LEU A 40 7.37 -2.20 18.58
CA LEU A 40 6.73 -3.48 18.25
C LEU A 40 7.50 -4.71 18.75
N ALA A 41 8.59 -4.50 19.51
CA ALA A 41 9.44 -5.54 20.09
C ALA A 41 9.86 -6.62 19.07
N THR A 42 10.20 -6.22 17.85
CA THR A 42 10.66 -7.14 16.79
C THR A 42 11.70 -6.48 15.91
N THR A 43 12.74 -7.23 15.56
CA THR A 43 13.76 -6.80 14.60
C THR A 43 13.49 -7.30 13.17
N ASP A 44 12.51 -8.20 13.00
CA ASP A 44 12.12 -8.76 11.70
C ASP A 44 11.25 -7.79 10.91
N LEU A 45 11.86 -7.10 9.94
CA LEU A 45 11.18 -6.07 9.12
C LEU A 45 9.97 -6.62 8.33
N PRO A 46 10.01 -7.83 7.70
CA PRO A 46 8.84 -8.43 7.09
C PRO A 46 7.65 -8.61 8.04
N SER A 47 7.86 -9.05 9.28
CA SER A 47 6.79 -9.15 10.28
C SER A 47 6.26 -7.78 10.69
N LEU A 48 7.16 -6.79 10.82
CA LEU A 48 6.81 -5.41 11.15
C LEU A 48 5.80 -4.81 10.15
N ILE A 49 5.98 -5.07 8.84
CA ILE A 49 5.05 -4.66 7.78
C ILE A 49 3.62 -5.17 8.05
N GLY A 50 3.48 -6.44 8.41
CA GLY A 50 2.17 -7.04 8.68
C GLY A 50 1.44 -6.39 9.86
N VAL A 51 2.18 -6.10 10.94
CA VAL A 51 1.66 -5.46 12.15
C VAL A 51 1.31 -3.99 11.89
N LEU A 52 2.16 -3.25 11.18
CA LEU A 52 1.89 -1.86 10.84
C LEU A 52 0.69 -1.73 9.90
N TYR A 53 0.55 -2.66 8.95
CA TYR A 53 -0.59 -2.68 8.04
C TYR A 53 -1.92 -2.90 8.78
N SER A 54 -1.97 -3.84 9.73
CA SER A 54 -3.19 -4.09 10.53
C SER A 54 -3.58 -2.91 11.42
N LYS A 55 -2.61 -2.07 11.80
CA LYS A 55 -2.81 -0.81 12.52
C LYS A 55 -3.11 0.39 11.61
N ASN A 56 -3.31 0.18 10.30
CA ASN A 56 -3.50 1.23 9.29
C ASN A 56 -2.37 2.27 9.21
N ARG A 57 -1.15 1.90 9.64
CA ARG A 57 0.03 2.76 9.61
C ARG A 57 0.73 2.68 8.24
N TYR A 58 0.02 3.02 7.18
CA TYR A 58 0.48 2.79 5.80
C TYR A 58 1.77 3.51 5.44
N LYS A 59 1.99 4.72 5.96
CA LYS A 59 3.26 5.46 5.72
C LYS A 59 4.44 4.70 6.34
N ASP A 60 4.27 4.17 7.54
CA ASP A 60 5.31 3.41 8.22
C ASP A 60 5.58 2.07 7.54
N VAL A 61 4.54 1.41 6.99
CA VAL A 61 4.71 0.24 6.13
C VAL A 61 5.66 0.55 4.96
N LEU A 62 5.46 1.68 4.28
CA LEU A 62 6.30 2.09 3.15
C LEU A 62 7.72 2.44 3.59
N THR A 63 7.88 3.09 4.75
CA THR A 63 9.21 3.34 5.34
C THR A 63 9.96 2.04 5.58
N VAL A 64 9.33 1.05 6.23
CA VAL A 64 9.93 -0.25 6.50
C VAL A 64 10.22 -1.02 5.21
N TYR A 65 9.31 -0.98 4.23
CA TYR A 65 9.49 -1.67 2.96
C TYR A 65 10.71 -1.15 2.18
N ASN A 66 10.96 0.15 2.19
CA ASN A 66 12.11 0.76 1.49
C ASN A 66 13.47 0.38 2.10
N GLU A 67 13.47 -0.10 3.35
CA GLU A 67 14.67 -0.54 4.08
C GLU A 67 14.87 -2.06 3.99
N LEU A 68 13.97 -2.78 3.33
CA LEU A 68 14.14 -4.21 3.09
C LEU A 68 15.29 -4.48 2.13
N SER A 69 15.92 -5.65 2.29
CA SER A 69 16.84 -6.15 1.28
C SER A 69 16.12 -6.38 -0.08
N PRO A 70 16.87 -6.40 -1.20
CA PRO A 70 16.30 -6.71 -2.52
C PRO A 70 15.59 -8.07 -2.59
N GLU A 71 15.97 -9.03 -1.77
CA GLU A 71 15.35 -10.36 -1.69
C GLU A 71 14.04 -10.29 -0.88
N ALA A 72 14.05 -9.61 0.27
CA ALA A 72 12.89 -9.50 1.15
C ALA A 72 11.77 -8.63 0.54
N SER A 73 12.12 -7.62 -0.24
CA SER A 73 11.16 -6.77 -0.97
C SER A 73 10.45 -7.53 -2.11
N LYS A 74 11.06 -8.60 -2.65
CA LYS A 74 10.45 -9.43 -3.71
C LYS A 74 9.50 -10.51 -3.18
N VAL A 75 9.42 -10.70 -1.86
CA VAL A 75 8.48 -11.65 -1.27
C VAL A 75 7.05 -11.17 -1.55
N PRO A 76 6.17 -11.99 -2.19
CA PRO A 76 4.85 -11.51 -2.62
C PRO A 76 4.01 -10.89 -1.50
N LYS A 77 4.07 -11.45 -0.29
CA LYS A 77 3.32 -10.94 0.86
C LYS A 77 3.74 -9.52 1.25
N THR A 78 5.04 -9.24 1.34
CA THR A 78 5.55 -7.90 1.72
C THR A 78 5.25 -6.90 0.61
N ALA A 79 5.49 -7.29 -0.65
CA ALA A 79 5.22 -6.44 -1.81
C ALA A 79 3.73 -6.09 -1.96
N VAL A 80 2.81 -7.05 -1.72
CA VAL A 80 1.36 -6.78 -1.78
C VAL A 80 0.92 -5.85 -0.65
N LEU A 81 1.44 -6.01 0.56
CA LEU A 81 1.15 -5.08 1.67
C LEU A 81 1.68 -3.67 1.38
N ALA A 82 2.85 -3.56 0.75
CA ALA A 82 3.38 -2.28 0.29
C ALA A 82 2.50 -1.68 -0.83
N LEU A 83 2.08 -2.47 -1.82
CA LEU A 83 1.14 -2.03 -2.87
C LEU A 83 -0.16 -1.48 -2.26
N ARG A 84 -0.80 -2.24 -1.36
CA ARG A 84 -2.01 -1.80 -0.67
C ARG A 84 -1.78 -0.53 0.13
N SER A 85 -0.60 -0.35 0.73
CA SER A 85 -0.24 0.86 1.47
C SER A 85 -0.05 2.05 0.52
N GLN A 86 0.55 1.86 -0.66
CA GLN A 86 0.60 2.90 -1.70
C GLN A 86 -0.82 3.32 -2.14
N ILE A 87 -1.71 2.34 -2.36
CA ILE A 87 -3.12 2.61 -2.72
C ILE A 87 -3.83 3.43 -1.64
N ASN A 88 -3.66 3.06 -0.36
CA ASN A 88 -4.31 3.77 0.74
C ASN A 88 -3.74 5.19 0.99
N THR A 89 -2.51 5.48 0.56
CA THR A 89 -1.96 6.85 0.62
C THR A 89 -2.36 7.71 -0.58
N GLY A 90 -2.98 7.13 -1.61
CA GLY A 90 -3.60 7.86 -2.73
C GLY A 90 -2.63 8.47 -3.74
N ASN A 91 -1.34 8.16 -3.69
CA ASN A 91 -0.35 8.70 -4.62
C ASN A 91 -0.27 7.86 -5.91
N ALA A 92 -1.08 8.20 -6.91
CA ALA A 92 -1.15 7.49 -8.19
C ALA A 92 0.22 7.35 -8.89
N SER A 93 1.04 8.41 -8.88
CA SER A 93 2.38 8.37 -9.49
C SER A 93 3.32 7.39 -8.78
N ALA A 94 3.23 7.30 -7.45
CA ALA A 94 4.00 6.33 -6.68
C ALA A 94 3.53 4.90 -6.95
N ILE A 95 2.22 4.67 -7.04
CA ILE A 95 1.63 3.35 -7.40
C ILE A 95 2.14 2.90 -8.77
N ASN A 96 2.07 3.76 -9.79
CA ASN A 96 2.51 3.43 -11.15
C ASN A 96 4.01 3.10 -11.18
N ARG A 97 4.84 3.90 -10.49
CA ARG A 97 6.27 3.60 -10.36
C ARG A 97 6.50 2.28 -9.65
N PHE A 98 5.76 2.00 -8.59
CA PHE A 98 5.89 0.77 -7.81
C PHE A 98 5.57 -0.46 -8.67
N LEU A 99 4.42 -0.44 -9.34
CA LEU A 99 3.96 -1.54 -10.22
C LEU A 99 4.86 -1.79 -11.44
N THR A 100 5.60 -0.77 -11.91
CA THR A 100 6.50 -0.90 -13.06
C THR A 100 7.92 -1.32 -12.67
N SER A 101 8.41 -0.89 -11.50
CA SER A 101 9.76 -1.20 -11.03
C SER A 101 9.87 -2.51 -10.23
N HIS A 102 8.77 -3.01 -9.70
CA HIS A 102 8.73 -4.22 -8.86
C HIS A 102 7.78 -5.27 -9.45
N PRO A 103 8.21 -6.02 -10.48
CA PRO A 103 7.39 -7.09 -11.03
C PRO A 103 7.26 -8.23 -10.01
N ILE A 104 6.04 -8.48 -9.56
CA ILE A 104 5.69 -9.58 -8.65
C ILE A 104 4.66 -10.47 -9.33
N ASN A 105 4.91 -11.78 -9.34
CA ASN A 105 3.94 -12.77 -9.82
C ASN A 105 2.88 -13.03 -8.74
N ASP A 106 1.92 -12.13 -8.64
CA ASP A 106 0.78 -12.24 -7.73
C ASP A 106 -0.48 -11.64 -8.38
N ALA A 107 -1.63 -12.26 -8.12
CA ALA A 107 -2.91 -11.87 -8.70
C ALA A 107 -3.25 -10.40 -8.40
N GLU A 108 -2.96 -9.91 -7.19
CA GLU A 108 -3.29 -8.54 -6.81
C GLU A 108 -2.41 -7.51 -7.55
N PHE A 109 -1.15 -7.85 -7.79
CA PHE A 109 -0.27 -7.02 -8.62
C PHE A 109 -0.77 -6.93 -10.06
N TYR A 110 -1.13 -8.06 -10.65
CA TYR A 110 -1.67 -8.07 -12.01
C TYR A 110 -3.01 -7.34 -12.12
N LEU A 111 -3.90 -7.44 -11.13
CA LEU A 111 -5.14 -6.67 -11.09
C LEU A 111 -4.88 -5.16 -11.00
N ALA A 112 -3.91 -4.73 -10.18
CA ALA A 112 -3.55 -3.31 -10.08
C ALA A 112 -2.93 -2.79 -11.38
N GLN A 113 -2.07 -3.58 -12.04
CA GLN A 113 -1.56 -3.25 -13.37
C GLN A 113 -2.69 -3.23 -14.42
N ALA A 114 -3.66 -4.14 -14.33
CA ALA A 114 -4.82 -4.17 -15.23
C ALA A 114 -5.66 -2.89 -15.06
N ARG A 115 -5.92 -2.44 -13.83
CA ARG A 115 -6.58 -1.14 -13.56
C ARG A 115 -5.80 0.01 -14.23
N MET A 116 -4.48 0.07 -14.07
CA MET A 116 -3.66 1.09 -14.72
C MET A 116 -3.77 1.05 -16.25
N ALA A 117 -3.70 -0.14 -16.85
CA ALA A 117 -3.87 -0.32 -18.29
C ALA A 117 -5.28 0.07 -18.77
N LEU A 118 -6.31 -0.21 -17.96
CA LEU A 118 -7.68 0.22 -18.21
C LEU A 118 -7.78 1.74 -18.20
N ASP A 119 -7.19 2.43 -17.23
CA ASP A 119 -7.21 3.89 -17.12
C ASP A 119 -6.50 4.54 -18.32
N GLU A 120 -5.39 3.97 -18.75
CA GLU A 120 -4.62 4.39 -19.94
C GLU A 120 -5.29 4.02 -21.27
N GLY A 121 -6.40 3.26 -21.26
CA GLY A 121 -7.11 2.83 -22.47
C GLY A 121 -6.42 1.72 -23.26
N LYS A 122 -5.45 1.05 -22.66
CA LYS A 122 -4.68 -0.04 -23.28
C LYS A 122 -5.42 -1.37 -23.16
N SER A 123 -6.55 -1.49 -23.86
CA SER A 123 -7.46 -2.66 -23.77
C SER A 123 -6.77 -4.01 -23.99
N GLY A 124 -5.84 -4.12 -24.94
CA GLY A 124 -5.11 -5.38 -25.18
C GLY A 124 -4.19 -5.78 -24.02
N GLN A 125 -3.52 -4.79 -23.39
CA GLN A 125 -2.69 -5.01 -22.21
C GLN A 125 -3.55 -5.36 -20.99
N PHE A 126 -4.70 -4.69 -20.84
CA PHE A 126 -5.69 -4.98 -19.81
C PHE A 126 -6.10 -6.46 -19.82
N GLU A 127 -6.56 -6.99 -20.96
CA GLU A 127 -7.03 -8.39 -21.03
C GLU A 127 -5.92 -9.39 -20.71
N LYS A 128 -4.69 -9.11 -21.18
CA LYS A 128 -3.52 -9.92 -20.85
C LYS A 128 -3.26 -9.96 -19.35
N LEU A 129 -3.30 -8.81 -18.68
CA LEU A 129 -3.03 -8.71 -17.24
C LEU A 129 -4.13 -9.36 -16.41
N VAL A 130 -5.40 -9.21 -16.80
CA VAL A 130 -6.51 -9.92 -16.14
C VAL A 130 -6.34 -11.44 -16.26
N SER A 131 -5.97 -11.96 -17.43
CA SER A 131 -5.73 -13.39 -17.62
C SER A 131 -4.55 -13.89 -16.77
N LEU A 132 -3.47 -13.11 -16.67
CA LEU A 132 -2.36 -13.41 -15.77
C LEU A 132 -2.80 -13.44 -14.31
N ALA A 133 -3.64 -12.48 -13.88
CA ALA A 133 -4.16 -12.44 -12.51
C ALA A 133 -4.97 -13.69 -12.14
N GLU A 134 -5.79 -14.20 -13.06
CA GLU A 134 -6.60 -15.42 -12.85
C GLU A 134 -5.71 -16.64 -12.53
N GLY A 135 -4.58 -16.78 -13.25
CA GLY A 135 -3.62 -17.87 -13.09
C GLY A 135 -2.55 -17.68 -12.00
N ALA A 136 -2.39 -16.46 -11.49
CA ALA A 136 -1.32 -16.13 -10.54
C ALA A 136 -1.60 -16.60 -9.09
N PRO A 137 -0.56 -16.69 -8.25
CA PRO A 137 -0.70 -16.85 -6.80
C PRO A 137 -1.59 -15.78 -6.17
N LYS A 138 -2.33 -16.14 -5.12
CA LYS A 138 -3.29 -15.26 -4.43
C LYS A 138 -2.85 -15.05 -2.99
N THR A 139 -1.70 -14.39 -2.80
CA THR A 139 -1.01 -14.39 -1.49
C THR A 139 -1.88 -13.85 -0.36
N LEU A 140 -2.66 -12.79 -0.61
CA LEU A 140 -3.52 -12.13 0.37
C LEU A 140 -4.96 -11.94 -0.12
N LEU A 141 -5.31 -12.58 -1.22
CA LEU A 141 -6.57 -12.39 -1.92
C LEU A 141 -7.35 -13.72 -1.89
N THR A 142 -8.64 -13.68 -1.58
CA THR A 142 -9.48 -14.89 -1.66
C THR A 142 -9.89 -15.13 -3.11
N TYR A 143 -10.24 -16.38 -3.43
CA TYR A 143 -10.72 -16.72 -4.77
C TYR A 143 -11.95 -15.89 -5.17
N ASP A 144 -12.91 -15.71 -4.26
CA ASP A 144 -14.11 -14.92 -4.50
C ASP A 144 -13.79 -13.43 -4.74
N ASN A 145 -12.84 -12.87 -3.99
CA ASN A 145 -12.38 -11.51 -4.22
C ASN A 145 -11.75 -11.34 -5.60
N LEU A 146 -11.00 -12.34 -6.08
CA LEU A 146 -10.40 -12.31 -7.43
C LEU A 146 -11.49 -12.29 -8.49
N ILE A 147 -12.45 -13.22 -8.41
CA ILE A 147 -13.55 -13.30 -9.36
C ILE A 147 -14.33 -12.00 -9.39
N CYS A 148 -14.67 -11.46 -8.21
CA CYS A 148 -15.39 -10.20 -8.10
C CYS A 148 -14.63 -9.05 -8.77
N GLU A 149 -13.35 -8.88 -8.42
CA GLU A 149 -12.53 -7.78 -8.92
C GLU A 149 -12.28 -7.87 -10.43
N THR A 150 -12.00 -9.08 -10.93
CA THR A 150 -11.84 -9.35 -12.36
C THR A 150 -13.12 -9.05 -13.15
N ASN A 151 -14.28 -9.50 -12.68
CA ASN A 151 -15.56 -9.23 -13.36
C ASN A 151 -15.88 -7.73 -13.34
N TYR A 152 -15.60 -7.04 -12.24
CA TYR A 152 -15.79 -5.60 -12.14
C TYR A 152 -14.91 -4.86 -13.15
N LEU A 153 -13.63 -5.19 -13.21
CA LEU A 153 -12.70 -4.64 -14.19
C LEU A 153 -13.13 -4.88 -15.64
N ARG A 154 -13.57 -6.10 -15.97
CA ARG A 154 -14.09 -6.44 -17.31
C ARG A 154 -15.34 -5.63 -17.66
N ALA A 155 -16.24 -5.39 -16.69
CA ALA A 155 -17.43 -4.57 -16.88
C ALA A 155 -17.09 -3.10 -17.15
N LEU A 156 -16.10 -2.54 -16.43
CA LEU A 156 -15.58 -1.20 -16.71
C LEU A 156 -14.94 -1.10 -18.11
N ASN A 157 -14.15 -2.10 -18.51
CA ASN A 157 -13.54 -2.13 -19.85
C ASN A 157 -14.60 -2.15 -20.95
N ALA A 158 -15.63 -3.01 -20.83
CA ALA A 158 -16.72 -3.07 -21.80
C ALA A 158 -17.54 -1.77 -21.85
N THR A 159 -17.80 -1.16 -20.70
CA THR A 159 -18.44 0.16 -20.60
C THR A 159 -17.60 1.24 -21.30
N ARG A 160 -16.28 1.22 -21.16
CA ARG A 160 -15.37 2.14 -21.86
C ARG A 160 -15.44 1.95 -23.37
N LYS A 161 -15.46 0.71 -23.87
CA LYS A 161 -15.64 0.43 -25.30
C LYS A 161 -16.96 1.00 -25.82
N PHE A 162 -18.06 0.79 -25.11
CA PHE A 162 -19.35 1.40 -25.44
C PHE A 162 -19.28 2.93 -25.45
N ASN A 163 -18.58 3.56 -24.51
CA ASN A 163 -18.45 5.03 -24.51
C ASN A 163 -17.65 5.56 -25.71
N VAL A 164 -16.67 4.80 -26.22
CA VAL A 164 -15.86 5.18 -27.39
C VAL A 164 -16.64 4.98 -28.68
N GLU A 165 -17.35 3.84 -28.79
CA GLU A 165 -18.15 3.49 -29.96
C GLU A 165 -19.53 2.98 -29.50
N PRO A 166 -20.47 3.91 -29.25
CA PRO A 166 -21.82 3.55 -28.83
C PRO A 166 -22.56 2.80 -29.94
N GLY A 167 -22.98 1.57 -29.66
CA GLY A 167 -23.71 0.73 -30.60
C GLY A 167 -24.40 -0.44 -29.91
N GLU A 168 -25.27 -1.15 -30.61
CA GLU A 168 -26.03 -2.27 -30.03
C GLU A 168 -25.11 -3.39 -29.54
N THR A 169 -24.11 -3.76 -30.33
CA THR A 169 -23.14 -4.80 -29.96
C THR A 169 -22.36 -4.44 -28.70
N THR A 170 -21.78 -3.24 -28.65
CA THR A 170 -20.97 -2.78 -27.49
C THR A 170 -21.84 -2.54 -26.26
N TYR A 171 -23.08 -2.10 -26.43
CA TYR A 171 -24.07 -1.97 -25.35
C TYR A 171 -24.43 -3.33 -24.73
N MET A 172 -24.77 -4.31 -25.57
CA MET A 172 -25.10 -5.65 -25.12
C MET A 172 -23.91 -6.35 -24.44
N GLU A 173 -22.70 -6.19 -24.98
CA GLU A 173 -21.46 -6.70 -24.35
C GLU A 173 -21.27 -6.09 -22.96
N ALA A 174 -21.42 -4.76 -22.82
CA ALA A 174 -21.28 -4.09 -21.53
C ALA A 174 -22.34 -4.58 -20.52
N LEU A 175 -23.60 -4.71 -20.93
CA LEU A 175 -24.66 -5.26 -20.08
C LEU A 175 -24.35 -6.70 -19.63
N ASP A 176 -23.83 -7.53 -20.51
CA ASP A 176 -23.43 -8.90 -20.17
C ASP A 176 -22.32 -8.92 -19.10
N LYS A 177 -21.28 -8.09 -19.25
CA LYS A 177 -20.22 -8.00 -18.23
C LYS A 177 -20.73 -7.53 -16.87
N TRP A 178 -21.66 -6.58 -16.83
CA TRP A 178 -22.33 -6.18 -15.59
C TRP A 178 -23.19 -7.30 -14.97
N ARG A 179 -23.86 -8.12 -15.80
CA ARG A 179 -24.59 -9.31 -15.31
C ARG A 179 -23.64 -10.34 -14.70
N ASN A 180 -22.49 -10.58 -15.32
CA ASN A 180 -21.46 -11.49 -14.80
C ASN A 180 -20.94 -11.03 -13.43
N LEU A 181 -20.69 -9.73 -13.26
CA LEU A 181 -20.34 -9.17 -11.95
C LEU A 181 -21.45 -9.38 -10.91
N ARG A 182 -22.71 -9.13 -11.27
CA ARG A 182 -23.83 -9.36 -10.36
C ARG A 182 -23.95 -10.82 -9.94
N ALA A 183 -23.75 -11.75 -10.87
CA ALA A 183 -23.76 -13.18 -10.57
C ALA A 183 -22.63 -13.56 -9.60
N ALA A 184 -21.42 -13.01 -9.79
CA ALA A 184 -20.31 -13.19 -8.87
C ALA A 184 -20.57 -12.62 -7.46
N LEU A 185 -21.49 -11.67 -7.34
CA LEU A 185 -21.89 -11.02 -6.09
C LEU A 185 -23.22 -11.54 -5.53
N ALA A 186 -23.73 -12.68 -6.01
CA ALA A 186 -25.03 -13.20 -5.60
C ALA A 186 -25.15 -13.42 -4.08
N SER A 187 -24.06 -13.76 -3.40
CA SER A 187 -23.98 -13.93 -1.95
C SER A 187 -23.76 -12.62 -1.16
N ASN A 188 -23.45 -11.50 -1.84
CA ASN A 188 -23.20 -10.21 -1.23
C ASN A 188 -23.95 -9.09 -1.97
N THR A 189 -25.27 -9.04 -1.74
CA THR A 189 -26.18 -8.11 -2.41
C THR A 189 -26.00 -6.64 -2.01
N ASN A 190 -25.21 -6.37 -0.97
CA ASN A 190 -24.91 -5.01 -0.50
C ASN A 190 -23.51 -4.53 -0.91
N HIS A 191 -22.83 -5.27 -1.79
CA HIS A 191 -21.50 -4.90 -2.25
C HIS A 191 -21.53 -3.57 -3.04
N LYS A 192 -20.56 -2.69 -2.77
CA LYS A 192 -20.45 -1.36 -3.41
C LYS A 192 -20.53 -1.38 -4.94
N TYR A 193 -20.06 -2.46 -5.57
CA TYR A 193 -20.08 -2.60 -7.03
C TYR A 193 -21.48 -2.73 -7.62
N LEU A 194 -22.47 -3.21 -6.86
CA LEU A 194 -23.85 -3.30 -7.34
C LEU A 194 -24.51 -1.91 -7.46
N GLN A 195 -24.08 -0.95 -6.62
CA GLN A 195 -24.49 0.43 -6.79
C GLN A 195 -23.91 1.03 -8.08
N ILE A 196 -22.61 0.84 -8.30
CA ILE A 196 -21.93 1.30 -9.53
C ILE A 196 -22.55 0.66 -10.77
N GLU A 197 -22.83 -0.65 -10.75
CA GLU A 197 -23.51 -1.37 -11.84
C GLU A 197 -24.86 -0.71 -12.18
N LYS A 198 -25.67 -0.37 -11.18
CA LYS A 198 -26.98 0.26 -11.38
C LYS A 198 -26.85 1.63 -12.03
N GLU A 199 -25.89 2.44 -11.57
CA GLU A 199 -25.61 3.77 -12.11
C GLU A 199 -25.13 3.69 -13.56
N GLU A 200 -24.18 2.80 -13.86
CA GLU A 200 -23.64 2.62 -15.22
C GLU A 200 -24.68 2.08 -16.20
N ARG A 201 -25.50 1.11 -15.79
CA ARG A 201 -26.58 0.58 -16.65
C ARG A 201 -27.61 1.66 -17.01
N LYS A 202 -27.97 2.52 -16.06
CA LYS A 202 -28.87 3.66 -16.33
C LYS A 202 -28.23 4.63 -17.32
N ARG A 203 -26.98 5.03 -17.06
CA ARG A 203 -26.23 5.96 -17.93
C ARG A 203 -26.11 5.44 -19.35
N MET A 204 -25.67 4.19 -19.53
CA MET A 204 -25.52 3.58 -20.86
C MET A 204 -26.87 3.45 -21.58
N GLY A 205 -27.95 3.11 -20.85
CA GLY A 205 -29.29 3.02 -21.42
C GLY A 205 -29.80 4.37 -21.98
N GLN A 206 -29.50 5.48 -21.30
CA GLN A 206 -29.83 6.83 -21.78
C GLN A 206 -29.07 7.17 -23.07
N ILE A 207 -27.76 6.89 -23.10
CA ILE A 207 -26.93 7.11 -24.30
C ILE A 207 -27.47 6.26 -25.46
N TYR A 208 -27.69 4.96 -25.24
CA TYR A 208 -28.15 4.06 -26.28
C TYR A 208 -29.54 4.43 -26.83
N ALA A 209 -30.46 4.89 -25.97
CA ALA A 209 -31.77 5.38 -26.41
C ALA A 209 -31.63 6.60 -27.34
N SER A 210 -30.76 7.54 -27.01
CA SER A 210 -30.53 8.75 -27.82
C SER A 210 -29.92 8.50 -29.20
N LEU A 211 -29.42 7.27 -29.47
CA LEU A 211 -28.94 6.87 -30.81
C LEU A 211 -30.06 6.36 -31.73
N LYS A 212 -31.23 6.07 -31.16
CA LYS A 212 -32.39 5.52 -31.89
C LYS A 212 -33.42 6.59 -32.28
N ASP A 213 -33.33 7.75 -31.66
CA ASP A 213 -34.13 8.94 -31.95
C ASP A 213 -33.46 9.78 -33.06
#